data_AF-A0A9X2SXJ2-F1
#
_entry.id   AF-A0A9X2SXJ2-F1
#
_cell.length_a   1.000
_cell.length_b   1.000
_cell.length_c   1.000
_cell.angle_alpha   90.00
_cell.angle_beta   90.00
_cell.angle_gamma   90.00
#
_symmetry.space_group_name_H-M   'P 1'
#
loop_
_entity.id
_entity.type
_entity.pdbx_description
1 polymer ?
#
loop_
_entity_poly.entity_id
_entity_poly.type
_entity_poly.pdbx_seq_one_letter_code
_entity_poly.pdbx_strand_id
1 'polypeptide(L)'
;MILDLLRYFARFPQKEGVVSMFANGSSDFIQYAELLGYVKKLPEPIMPELENLVFGQSYDYVKKRVDNITGNYLFVDFGEFTSSRDTHNSILDSQKLAATIAMKVSDSADMVETAIASEMSLSLLAALRKRLILDSRSEDLPWLDKISENHDIIPFVSSEFKSIGWTLMFSSAATDLFNVKPSLSE
;
A
#
# COMPACT_ATOMS: atom_id res chain seq x y z
N MET A 1 2.77 -0.55 13.29
CA MET A 1 1.69 -0.74 12.30
C MET A 1 1.87 0.07 11.02
N ILE A 2 1.73 1.41 10.99
CA ILE A 2 1.86 2.17 9.72
C ILE A 2 3.24 2.02 9.06
N LEU A 3 4.31 2.05 9.84
CA LEU A 3 5.66 1.79 9.33
C LEU A 3 5.84 0.33 8.88
N ASP A 4 5.08 -0.61 9.44
CA ASP A 4 5.14 -2.01 9.05
C ASP A 4 4.42 -2.24 7.72
N LEU A 5 3.31 -1.53 7.48
CA LEU A 5 2.68 -1.43 6.15
C LEU A 5 3.67 -0.87 5.13
N LEU A 6 4.34 0.24 5.45
CA LEU A 6 5.35 0.82 4.57
C LEU A 6 6.47 -0.18 4.27
N ARG A 7 7.03 -0.84 5.29
CA ARG A 7 8.08 -1.86 5.12
C ARG A 7 7.60 -3.02 4.24
N TYR A 8 6.38 -3.48 4.46
CA TYR A 8 5.81 -4.58 3.70
C TYR A 8 5.61 -4.23 2.23
N PHE A 9 4.95 -3.10 1.95
CA PHE A 9 4.70 -2.66 0.57
C PHE A 9 5.97 -2.19 -0.15
N ALA A 10 6.99 -1.73 0.57
CA ALA A 10 8.31 -1.41 0.01
C ALA A 10 9.02 -2.61 -0.64
N ARG A 11 8.60 -3.85 -0.36
CA ARG A 11 9.16 -5.06 -0.99
C ARG A 11 8.66 -5.29 -2.41
N PHE A 12 7.58 -4.63 -2.82
CA PHE A 12 6.93 -4.90 -4.10
C PHE A 12 7.61 -4.17 -5.26
N PRO A 13 7.75 -2.82 -5.24
CA PRO A 13 8.34 -2.09 -6.35
C PRO A 13 9.86 -2.13 -6.34
N GLN A 14 10.46 -1.66 -7.43
CA GLN A 14 11.89 -1.45 -7.57
C GLN A 14 12.43 -0.58 -6.42
N LYS A 15 13.61 -0.96 -5.92
CA LYS A 15 14.23 -0.34 -4.75
C LYS A 15 14.48 1.14 -4.95
N GLU A 16 14.91 1.53 -6.15
CA GLU A 16 15.19 2.91 -6.55
C GLU A 16 13.92 3.78 -6.46
N GLY A 17 12.79 3.21 -6.88
CA GLY A 17 11.47 3.81 -6.73
C GLY A 17 11.08 4.06 -5.28
N VAL A 18 11.33 3.09 -4.39
CA VAL A 18 11.04 3.26 -2.96
C VAL A 18 12.00 4.28 -2.32
N VAL A 19 13.30 4.21 -2.63
CA VAL A 19 14.31 5.15 -2.10
C VAL A 19 14.01 6.58 -2.52
N SER A 20 13.51 6.81 -3.73
CA SER A 20 13.19 8.16 -4.21
C SER A 20 12.02 8.83 -3.45
N MET A 21 11.25 8.10 -2.64
CA MET A 21 10.27 8.70 -1.72
C MET A 21 10.93 9.44 -0.55
N PHE A 22 12.18 9.11 -0.21
CA PHE A 22 12.94 9.74 0.85
C PHE A 22 13.51 11.10 0.38
N ALA A 23 12.60 12.02 0.03
CA ALA A 23 12.90 13.27 -0.68
C ALA A 23 13.75 14.27 0.11
N ASN A 24 13.70 14.23 1.45
CA ASN A 24 14.47 15.13 2.30
C ASN A 24 15.95 14.74 2.42
N GLY A 25 16.32 13.51 2.03
CA GLY A 25 17.67 12.94 2.20
C GLY A 25 18.06 12.63 3.64
N SER A 26 17.57 13.41 4.62
CA SER A 26 17.72 13.20 6.06
C SER A 26 16.53 13.77 6.82
N SER A 27 16.38 13.39 8.10
CA SER A 27 15.31 13.84 8.98
C SER A 27 15.73 13.70 10.44
N ASP A 28 15.16 14.53 11.31
CA ASP A 28 15.35 14.43 12.77
C ASP A 28 14.66 13.19 13.37
N PHE A 29 13.73 12.56 12.65
CA PHE A 29 13.12 11.30 13.05
C PHE A 29 14.09 10.14 12.79
N ILE A 30 14.57 9.49 13.86
CA ILE A 30 15.48 8.34 13.75
C ILE A 30 14.92 7.22 12.86
N GLN A 31 13.60 7.03 12.90
CA GLN A 31 12.88 6.03 12.10
C GLN A 31 13.05 6.26 10.59
N TYR A 32 13.28 7.50 10.16
CA TYR A 32 13.53 7.82 8.75
C TYR A 32 14.81 7.15 8.25
N ALA A 33 15.91 7.29 8.99
CA ALA A 33 17.20 6.69 8.65
C ALA A 33 17.14 5.15 8.75
N GLU A 34 16.44 4.62 9.76
CA GLU A 34 16.22 3.18 9.91
C GLU A 34 15.44 2.59 8.72
N LEU A 35 14.36 3.25 8.29
CA LEU A 35 13.57 2.83 7.14
C LEU A 35 14.35 2.92 5.84
N LEU A 36 15.10 4.01 5.62
CA LEU A 36 15.96 4.11 4.44
C LEU A 36 17.03 3.01 4.43
N GLY A 37 17.63 2.72 5.59
CA GLY A 37 18.58 1.62 5.77
C GLY A 37 17.95 0.24 5.50
N TYR A 38 16.71 0.04 5.94
CA TYR A 38 15.92 -1.16 5.65
C TYR A 38 15.69 -1.32 4.14
N VAL A 39 15.18 -0.28 3.47
CA VAL A 39 14.87 -0.31 2.03
C VAL A 39 16.12 -0.62 1.21
N LYS A 40 17.26 -0.01 1.54
CA LYS A 40 18.53 -0.28 0.85
C LYS A 40 18.97 -1.75 0.92
N LYS A 41 18.61 -2.45 2.00
CA LYS A 41 18.95 -3.85 2.27
C LYS A 41 17.89 -4.84 1.76
N LEU A 42 16.77 -4.37 1.20
CA LEU A 42 15.76 -5.25 0.63
C LEU A 42 16.37 -6.14 -0.48
N PRO A 43 15.89 -7.39 -0.63
CA PRO A 43 16.25 -8.24 -1.76
C PRO A 43 15.65 -7.69 -3.07
N GLU A 44 15.76 -8.47 -4.15
CA GLU A 44 15.07 -8.16 -5.40
C GLU A 44 13.56 -7.95 -5.18
N PRO A 45 12.94 -7.02 -5.94
CA PRO A 45 11.53 -6.69 -5.78
C PRO A 45 10.63 -7.89 -6.08
N ILE A 46 9.54 -8.00 -5.33
CA ILE A 46 8.53 -9.07 -5.53
C ILE A 46 7.80 -8.87 -6.87
N MET A 47 7.63 -7.61 -7.29
CA MET A 47 6.96 -7.23 -8.54
C MET A 47 7.84 -6.19 -9.28
N PRO A 48 8.89 -6.62 -10.00
CA PRO A 48 9.83 -5.72 -10.67
C PRO A 48 9.19 -4.79 -11.71
N GLU A 49 8.00 -5.12 -12.20
CA GLU A 49 7.20 -4.30 -13.12
C GLU A 49 6.61 -3.04 -12.47
N LEU A 50 6.69 -2.94 -11.13
CA LEU A 50 6.33 -1.74 -10.39
C LEU A 50 7.59 -0.90 -10.17
N GLU A 51 7.70 0.22 -10.85
CA GLU A 51 8.87 1.09 -10.74
C GLU A 51 8.83 1.93 -9.45
N ASN A 52 7.64 2.26 -8.94
CA ASN A 52 7.51 3.23 -7.86
C ASN A 52 6.54 2.81 -6.75
N LEU A 53 6.83 3.27 -5.54
CA LEU A 53 5.90 3.29 -4.42
C LEU A 53 5.40 4.72 -4.19
N VAL A 54 4.12 4.84 -3.88
CA VAL A 54 3.46 6.02 -3.33
C VAL A 54 2.74 5.57 -2.05
N PHE A 55 2.94 6.29 -0.95
CA PHE A 55 2.41 5.87 0.35
C PHE A 55 1.96 7.10 1.13
N GLY A 56 0.68 7.14 1.51
CA GLY A 56 0.12 8.24 2.30
C GLY A 56 -1.35 8.52 2.00
N GLN A 57 -1.96 9.34 2.85
CA GLN A 57 -3.37 9.74 2.75
C GLN A 57 -3.57 11.14 2.13
N SER A 58 -2.54 11.99 2.20
CA SER A 58 -2.66 13.40 1.81
C SER A 58 -2.62 13.55 0.30
N TYR A 59 -3.72 14.05 -0.25
CA TYR A 59 -3.84 14.33 -1.67
C TYR A 59 -2.67 15.14 -2.23
N ASP A 60 -2.27 16.23 -1.57
CA ASP A 60 -1.20 17.11 -2.06
C ASP A 60 0.17 16.41 -2.10
N TYR A 61 0.51 15.63 -1.06
CA TYR A 61 1.77 14.88 -1.03
C TYR A 61 1.76 13.73 -2.03
N VAL A 62 0.64 13.01 -2.15
CA VAL A 62 0.44 11.94 -3.14
C VAL A 62 0.55 12.50 -4.55
N LYS A 63 -0.13 13.62 -4.84
CA LYS A 63 -0.06 14.30 -6.13
C LYS A 63 1.36 14.70 -6.48
N LYS A 64 2.03 15.41 -5.57
CA LYS A 64 3.41 15.84 -5.77
C LYS A 64 4.33 14.65 -6.05
N ARG A 65 4.14 13.52 -5.38
CA ARG A 65 4.92 12.31 -5.65
C ARG A 65 4.62 11.74 -7.03
N VAL A 66 3.33 11.56 -7.35
CA VAL A 66 2.86 10.99 -8.61
C VAL A 66 3.32 11.85 -9.81
N ASP A 67 3.37 13.17 -9.67
CA ASP A 67 3.86 14.08 -10.72
C ASP A 67 5.38 13.96 -11.00
N ASN A 68 6.15 13.38 -10.07
CA ASN A 68 7.61 13.22 -10.18
C ASN A 68 8.05 11.80 -10.55
N ILE A 69 7.12 10.91 -10.91
CA ILE A 69 7.41 9.52 -11.27
C ILE A 69 6.85 9.16 -12.64
N THR A 70 7.42 8.14 -13.25
CA THR A 70 7.01 7.55 -14.53
C THR A 70 6.87 6.04 -14.38
N GLY A 71 6.21 5.38 -15.33
CA GLY A 71 5.97 3.94 -15.30
C GLY A 71 4.79 3.55 -14.40
N ASN A 72 4.77 2.30 -13.98
CA ASN A 72 3.80 1.77 -13.05
C ASN A 72 4.17 2.14 -11.61
N TYR A 73 3.15 2.34 -10.80
CA TYR A 73 3.35 2.58 -9.39
C TYR A 73 2.30 1.87 -8.55
N LEU A 74 2.72 1.45 -7.37
CA LEU A 74 1.86 1.01 -6.30
C LEU A 74 1.58 2.19 -5.39
N PHE A 75 0.32 2.60 -5.29
CA PHE A 75 -0.15 3.57 -4.33
C PHE A 75 -0.89 2.86 -3.19
N VAL A 76 -0.45 3.08 -1.95
CA VAL A 76 -1.08 2.53 -0.74
C VAL A 76 -1.66 3.66 0.08
N ASP A 77 -2.99 3.65 0.21
CA ASP A 77 -3.75 4.48 1.13
C ASP A 77 -4.20 3.64 2.33
N PHE A 78 -3.99 4.18 3.53
CA PHE A 78 -4.35 3.58 4.80
C PHE A 78 -5.17 4.62 5.52
N GLY A 79 -6.42 4.38 5.91
CA GLY A 79 -7.27 5.52 6.33
C GLY A 79 -8.14 5.29 7.54
N GLU A 80 -8.72 4.10 7.65
CA GLU A 80 -9.79 3.86 8.61
C GLU A 80 -9.45 2.69 9.51
N PHE A 81 -9.49 2.94 10.81
CA PHE A 81 -9.48 1.90 11.83
C PHE A 81 -10.85 1.86 12.49
N THR A 82 -11.41 0.68 12.63
CA THR A 82 -12.60 0.43 13.42
C THR A 82 -12.24 -0.54 14.53
N SER A 83 -12.71 -0.25 15.74
CA SER A 83 -12.50 -1.12 16.90
C SER A 83 -13.85 -1.54 17.46
N SER A 84 -13.97 -2.79 17.85
CA SER A 84 -15.16 -3.35 18.47
C SER A 84 -14.76 -4.15 19.71
N ARG A 85 -15.63 -4.12 20.72
CA ARG A 85 -15.45 -4.86 21.97
C ARG A 85 -16.66 -5.75 22.22
N ASP A 86 -16.44 -7.04 22.44
CA ASP A 86 -17.52 -7.97 22.76
C ASP A 86 -17.85 -7.98 24.28
N THR A 87 -18.88 -8.74 24.65
CA THR A 87 -19.32 -8.90 26.05
C THR A 87 -18.31 -9.63 26.94
N HIS A 88 -17.30 -10.29 26.36
CA HIS A 88 -16.22 -10.99 27.06
C HIS A 88 -14.94 -10.15 27.13
N ASN A 89 -15.01 -8.85 26.82
CA ASN A 89 -13.85 -7.96 26.78
C ASN A 89 -12.80 -8.38 25.72
N SER A 90 -13.22 -9.05 24.65
CA SER A 90 -12.40 -9.25 23.45
C SER A 90 -12.44 -7.98 22.61
N ILE A 91 -11.27 -7.51 22.16
CA ILE A 91 -11.14 -6.36 21.27
C ILE A 91 -10.76 -6.88 19.90
N LEU A 92 -11.53 -6.49 18.88
CA LEU A 92 -11.22 -6.72 17.48
C LEU A 92 -11.05 -5.38 16.79
N ASP A 93 -9.85 -5.14 16.30
CA ASP A 93 -9.49 -3.98 15.51
C ASP A 93 -9.43 -4.36 14.04
N SER A 94 -10.02 -3.54 13.17
CA SER A 94 -10.03 -3.71 11.73
C SER A 94 -9.48 -2.46 11.07
N GLN A 95 -8.57 -2.64 10.12
CA GLN A 95 -8.00 -1.58 9.31
C GLN A 95 -8.49 -1.71 7.88
N LYS A 96 -9.02 -0.64 7.29
CA LYS A 96 -9.26 -0.55 5.84
C LYS A 96 -8.04 -0.01 5.11
N LEU A 97 -7.70 -0.67 4.03
CA LEU A 97 -6.59 -0.34 3.15
C LEU A 97 -7.08 -0.30 1.70
N ALA A 98 -6.47 0.59 0.92
CA ALA A 98 -6.62 0.63 -0.52
C ALA A 98 -5.23 0.53 -1.16
N ALA A 99 -5.04 -0.47 -2.01
CA ALA A 99 -3.83 -0.63 -2.81
C ALA A 99 -4.19 -0.43 -4.28
N THR A 100 -3.69 0.64 -4.87
CA THR A 100 -3.89 1.01 -6.27
C THR A 100 -2.64 0.68 -7.06
N ILE A 101 -2.77 -0.06 -8.16
CA ILE A 101 -1.73 -0.13 -9.17
C ILE A 101 -2.19 0.68 -10.37
N ALA A 102 -1.37 1.63 -10.79
CA ALA A 102 -1.69 2.52 -11.89
C ALA A 102 -0.46 2.84 -12.74
N MET A 103 -0.71 3.16 -14.00
CA MET A 103 0.27 3.56 -14.99
C MET A 103 0.04 5.02 -15.37
N LYS A 104 1.12 5.81 -15.45
CA LYS A 104 1.08 7.14 -16.07
C LYS A 104 0.81 7.01 -17.56
N VAL A 105 -0.19 7.74 -18.05
CA VAL A 105 -0.52 7.80 -19.47
C VAL A 105 -0.26 9.20 -20.04
N SER A 106 0.05 9.26 -21.34
CA SER A 106 0.19 10.53 -22.06
C SER A 106 -1.15 11.25 -22.14
N ASP A 107 -1.12 12.59 -22.18
CA ASP A 107 -2.32 13.41 -22.47
C ASP A 107 -2.90 13.13 -23.86
N SER A 108 -2.11 12.52 -24.75
CA SER A 108 -2.51 12.14 -26.11
C SER A 108 -2.98 10.69 -26.23
N ALA A 109 -3.06 9.93 -25.13
CA ALA A 109 -3.38 8.52 -25.17
C ALA A 109 -4.80 8.29 -25.72
N ASP A 110 -4.93 7.38 -26.68
CA ASP A 110 -6.24 7.03 -27.24
C ASP A 110 -6.99 6.00 -26.37
N MET A 111 -8.19 5.62 -26.81
CA MET A 111 -9.04 4.65 -26.10
C MET A 111 -8.41 3.26 -26.01
N VAL A 112 -7.59 2.87 -27.00
CA VAL A 112 -6.95 1.56 -27.05
C VAL A 112 -5.72 1.54 -26.14
N GLU A 113 -4.90 2.60 -26.16
CA GLU A 113 -3.77 2.76 -25.23
C GLU A 113 -4.26 2.80 -23.77
N THR A 114 -5.37 3.48 -23.52
CA THR A 114 -6.05 3.50 -22.22
C THR A 114 -6.50 2.10 -21.79
N ALA A 115 -7.10 1.32 -22.69
CA ALA A 115 -7.53 -0.04 -22.40
C ALA A 115 -6.34 -0.98 -22.12
N ILE A 116 -5.24 -0.84 -22.86
CA ILE A 116 -4.01 -1.60 -22.62
C ILE A 116 -3.42 -1.26 -21.25
N ALA A 117 -3.28 0.02 -20.90
CA ALA A 117 -2.79 0.45 -19.59
C ALA A 117 -3.68 -0.08 -18.45
N SER A 118 -5.00 -0.09 -18.66
CA SER A 118 -5.97 -0.67 -17.73
C SER A 118 -5.79 -2.18 -17.54
N GLU A 119 -5.62 -2.95 -18.62
CA GLU A 119 -5.41 -4.40 -18.55
C GLU A 119 -4.08 -4.76 -17.87
N MET A 120 -3.00 -4.04 -18.22
CA MET A 120 -1.68 -4.24 -17.61
C MET A 120 -1.72 -3.99 -16.10
N SER A 121 -2.33 -2.88 -15.67
CA SER A 121 -2.46 -2.54 -14.26
C SER A 121 -3.39 -3.50 -13.50
N LEU A 122 -4.48 -3.97 -14.13
CA LEU A 122 -5.37 -4.98 -13.54
C LEU A 122 -4.65 -6.31 -13.33
N SER A 123 -3.86 -6.76 -14.31
CA SER A 123 -3.06 -7.99 -14.22
C SER A 123 -2.05 -7.92 -13.07
N LEU A 124 -1.36 -6.79 -12.92
CA LEU A 124 -0.47 -6.55 -11.78
C LEU A 124 -1.25 -6.52 -10.45
N LEU A 125 -2.42 -5.87 -10.40
CA LEU A 125 -3.26 -5.84 -9.20
C LEU A 125 -3.74 -7.23 -8.79
N ALA A 126 -4.07 -8.09 -9.76
CA ALA A 126 -4.43 -9.47 -9.50
C ALA A 126 -3.26 -10.27 -8.90
N ALA A 127 -2.03 -10.04 -9.39
CA ALA A 127 -0.82 -10.63 -8.83
C ALA A 127 -0.55 -10.13 -7.40
N LEU A 128 -0.68 -8.82 -7.15
CA LEU A 128 -0.59 -8.23 -5.82
C LEU A 128 -1.63 -8.86 -4.88
N ARG A 129 -2.90 -8.92 -5.29
CA ARG A 129 -3.98 -9.53 -4.51
C ARG A 129 -3.67 -10.97 -4.13
N LYS A 130 -3.21 -11.78 -5.08
CA LYS A 130 -2.80 -13.17 -4.82
C LYS A 130 -1.70 -13.22 -3.76
N ARG A 131 -0.69 -12.34 -3.88
CA ARG A 131 0.42 -12.27 -2.92
C ARG A 131 -0.07 -11.86 -1.53
N LEU A 132 -0.91 -10.84 -1.44
CA LEU A 132 -1.52 -10.38 -0.20
C LEU A 132 -2.28 -11.50 0.54
N ILE A 133 -3.06 -12.31 -0.18
CA ILE A 133 -3.81 -13.45 0.38
C ILE A 133 -2.86 -14.55 0.89
N LEU A 134 -1.74 -14.78 0.21
CA LEU A 134 -0.75 -15.77 0.67
C LEU A 134 0.01 -15.28 1.90
N ASP A 135 0.43 -14.01 1.88
CA ASP A 135 1.19 -13.39 2.97
C ASP A 135 0.35 -13.23 4.25
N SER A 136 -0.96 -12.98 4.15
CA SER A 136 -1.87 -12.89 5.31
C SER A 136 -2.14 -14.22 6.01
N ARG A 137 -1.70 -15.33 5.42
CA ARG A 137 -1.72 -16.67 6.02
C ARG A 137 -0.39 -17.06 6.63
N SER A 138 0.63 -16.20 6.50
CA SER A 138 1.95 -16.43 7.08
C SER A 138 1.99 -16.01 8.54
N GLU A 139 2.59 -16.83 9.39
CA GLU A 139 2.84 -16.49 10.80
C GLU A 139 3.86 -15.34 10.96
N ASP A 140 4.63 -15.04 9.91
CA ASP A 140 5.66 -13.98 9.91
C ASP A 140 5.07 -12.55 9.85
N LEU A 141 3.78 -12.41 9.57
CA LEU A 141 3.09 -11.11 9.42
C LEU A 141 1.86 -11.01 10.34
N PRO A 142 2.04 -11.06 11.67
CA PRO A 142 0.94 -11.15 12.64
C PRO A 142 0.00 -9.93 12.63
N TRP A 143 0.44 -8.79 12.10
CA TRP A 143 -0.38 -7.59 11.96
C TRP A 143 -1.21 -7.57 10.65
N LEU A 144 -0.88 -8.42 9.68
CA LEU A 144 -1.65 -8.65 8.45
C LEU A 144 -2.49 -9.93 8.60
N ASP A 145 -2.92 -10.25 9.82
CA ASP A 145 -3.74 -11.44 10.06
C ASP A 145 -5.07 -11.27 9.31
N LYS A 146 -5.35 -12.26 8.46
CA LYS A 146 -6.52 -12.41 7.58
C LYS A 146 -7.01 -11.11 6.96
N ILE A 147 -6.52 -10.86 5.76
CA ILE A 147 -7.23 -9.95 4.85
C ILE A 147 -8.67 -10.46 4.67
N SER A 148 -9.64 -9.55 4.71
CA SER A 148 -11.06 -9.83 4.62
C SER A 148 -11.39 -10.72 3.42
N GLU A 149 -12.23 -11.74 3.60
CA GLU A 149 -12.67 -12.64 2.50
C GLU A 149 -13.23 -11.83 1.32
N ASN A 150 -14.01 -10.81 1.62
CA ASN A 150 -14.54 -9.87 0.64
C ASN A 150 -13.50 -8.78 0.33
N HIS A 151 -13.30 -8.55 -0.97
CA HIS A 151 -12.43 -7.51 -1.50
C HIS A 151 -13.13 -6.88 -2.70
N ASP A 152 -12.98 -5.57 -2.87
CA ASP A 152 -13.48 -4.88 -4.05
C ASP A 152 -12.31 -4.49 -4.95
N ILE A 153 -12.47 -4.68 -6.26
CA ILE A 153 -11.57 -4.15 -7.28
C ILE A 153 -12.35 -3.11 -8.06
N ILE A 154 -11.92 -1.85 -7.99
CA ILE A 154 -12.59 -0.71 -8.63
C ILE A 154 -11.64 -0.01 -9.61
N PRO A 155 -12.15 0.54 -10.71
CA PRO A 155 -11.32 1.33 -11.62
C PRO A 155 -10.71 2.55 -10.91
N PHE A 156 -9.46 2.85 -11.22
CA PHE A 156 -8.79 4.08 -10.84
C PHE A 156 -8.48 4.89 -12.10
N VAL A 157 -9.29 5.92 -12.34
CA VAL A 157 -9.08 6.85 -13.44
C VAL A 157 -9.03 8.24 -12.83
N SER A 158 -7.84 8.84 -12.80
CA SER A 158 -7.66 10.20 -12.28
C SER A 158 -6.97 11.07 -13.32
N SER A 159 -7.70 12.08 -13.78
CA SER A 159 -7.19 13.11 -14.67
C SER A 159 -6.14 13.98 -13.97
N GLU A 160 -6.28 14.17 -12.66
CA GLU A 160 -5.36 14.96 -11.84
C GLU A 160 -4.00 14.27 -11.69
N PHE A 161 -3.98 12.94 -11.69
CA PHE A 161 -2.78 12.14 -11.68
C PHE A 161 -2.30 11.74 -13.07
N LYS A 162 -3.12 11.91 -14.12
CA LYS A 162 -2.84 11.42 -15.48
C LYS A 162 -2.50 9.94 -15.49
N SER A 163 -3.28 9.17 -14.73
CA SER A 163 -3.04 7.76 -14.50
C SER A 163 -4.30 6.94 -14.69
N ILE A 164 -4.10 5.73 -15.22
CA ILE A 164 -5.12 4.71 -15.35
C ILE A 164 -4.66 3.48 -14.57
N GLY A 165 -5.57 2.87 -13.83
CA GLY A 165 -5.26 1.78 -12.95
C GLY A 165 -6.48 1.13 -12.32
N TRP A 166 -6.21 0.36 -11.28
CA TRP A 166 -7.23 -0.32 -10.48
C TRP A 166 -6.85 -0.29 -9.01
N THR A 167 -7.85 -0.17 -8.15
CA THR A 167 -7.71 -0.18 -6.69
C THR A 167 -8.30 -1.44 -6.12
N LEU A 168 -7.51 -2.16 -5.34
CA LEU A 168 -7.95 -3.22 -4.43
C LEU A 168 -8.28 -2.60 -3.07
N MET A 169 -9.55 -2.64 -2.69
CA MET A 169 -9.99 -2.26 -1.34
C MET A 169 -10.17 -3.52 -0.50
N PHE A 170 -9.58 -3.51 0.69
CA PHE A 170 -9.62 -4.64 1.60
C PHE A 170 -9.49 -4.21 3.06
N SER A 171 -9.88 -5.10 3.97
CA SER A 171 -9.67 -4.89 5.40
C SER A 171 -8.72 -5.94 5.97
N SER A 172 -7.96 -5.62 7.00
CA SER A 172 -7.21 -6.58 7.81
C SER A 172 -7.68 -6.45 9.24
N ALA A 173 -7.88 -7.57 9.95
CA ALA A 173 -8.37 -7.54 11.32
C ALA A 173 -7.40 -8.25 12.26
N ALA A 174 -7.12 -7.63 13.41
CA ALA A 174 -6.25 -8.20 14.43
C ALA A 174 -6.88 -8.02 15.82
N THR A 175 -6.56 -8.94 16.73
CA THR A 175 -7.02 -8.87 18.12
C THR A 175 -6.17 -7.85 18.88
N ASP A 176 -6.82 -6.87 19.51
CA ASP A 176 -6.18 -5.85 20.36
C ASP A 176 -4.91 -5.23 19.73
N LEU A 177 -5.02 -4.81 18.46
CA LEU A 177 -3.94 -4.28 17.64
C LEU A 177 -3.28 -3.04 18.26
N PHE A 178 -4.05 -2.27 19.02
CA PHE A 178 -3.59 -1.06 19.72
C PHE A 178 -3.16 -1.31 21.17
N ASN A 179 -3.16 -2.58 21.62
CA ASN A 179 -2.75 -2.99 22.96
C ASN A 179 -3.50 -2.23 24.07
N VAL A 180 -4.83 -2.15 23.94
CA VAL A 180 -5.71 -1.42 24.86
C VAL A 180 -5.98 -2.24 26.12
N LYS A 181 -6.07 -3.58 26.04
CA LYS A 181 -6.47 -4.39 27.21
C LYS A 181 -5.56 -4.24 28.43
N PRO A 182 -4.22 -4.24 28.33
CA PRO A 182 -3.36 -4.06 29.50
C PRO A 182 -3.58 -2.75 30.25
N SER A 183 -4.07 -1.71 29.54
CA SER A 183 -4.36 -0.39 30.12
C SER A 183 -5.72 -0.28 30.81
N LEU A 184 -6.62 -1.25 30.59
CA LEU A 184 -7.95 -1.32 31.24
C LEU A 184 -7.94 -2.13 32.54
N SER A 185 -6.81 -2.76 32.88
CA SER A 185 -6.61 -3.53 34.12
C SER A 185 -5.93 -2.74 35.25
N GLU A 186 -5.69 -1.43 35.03
CA GLU A 186 -5.30 -0.45 36.05
C GLU A 186 -6.53 0.32 36.55
#